data_AF-A0A257QK98-F1
#
_entry.id   AF-A0A257QK98-F1
#
_cell.length_a   1.000
_cell.length_b   1.000
_cell.length_c   1.000
_cell.angle_alpha   90.00
_cell.angle_beta   90.00
_cell.angle_gamma   90.00
#
_symmetry.space_group_name_H-M   'P 1'
#
loop_
_entity.id
_entity.type
_entity.pdbx_description
1 polymer ?
#
loop_
_entity_poly.entity_id
_entity_poly.type
_entity_poly.pdbx_seq_one_letter_code
_entity_poly.pdbx_strand_id
1 'polypeptide(L)'
;QRRGGKGVIGTGQYDEDFVEHLFTASTHDYIMFFMDNGRVYVEKVYEIPEGSRTSKGRAISNVLEMQKHEKIASMICVKDFSEDKHLVLCTRKGIVKKTNLTEYSNFRKGGIIGINIDDDDKLIVARLTKGDDELVLVTHKGMSIRFKETDLRDQGRVTRGVKGITLKGDDVVKALEVVDHQATLLIAGDNGMGKRSSYEEYRLQSRGGSGVIATKTQAFVTGALSVREEDELMLFTHSGQAVRIPVKDVRVIGRTTQGVRLINLAKGDKLVGISRVVEPDEEAPGIEVVAEAN
;
A
#
# COMPACT_ATOMS: atom_id res chain seq x y z
N GLN A 1 -5.17 -25.65 -2.87
CA GLN A 1 -5.59 -27.06 -2.70
C GLN A 1 -7.10 -27.09 -2.50
N ARG A 2 -7.75 -28.16 -2.98
CA ARG A 2 -9.20 -28.44 -3.06
C ARG A 2 -10.05 -28.04 -1.84
N ARG A 3 -11.19 -27.42 -2.18
CA ARG A 3 -12.57 -27.51 -1.66
C ARG A 3 -12.80 -28.14 -0.28
N GLY A 4 -13.55 -27.39 0.53
CA GLY A 4 -14.45 -27.97 1.52
C GLY A 4 -13.87 -28.07 2.93
N GLY A 5 -13.45 -26.95 3.50
CA GLY A 5 -13.21 -26.84 4.93
C GLY A 5 -14.00 -25.66 5.46
N LYS A 6 -14.99 -25.92 6.33
CA LYS A 6 -15.73 -24.91 7.10
C LYS A 6 -14.75 -23.84 7.59
N GLY A 7 -15.00 -22.58 7.23
CA GLY A 7 -14.29 -21.42 7.78
C GLY A 7 -14.38 -21.49 9.30
N VAL A 8 -13.29 -21.90 9.93
CA VAL A 8 -13.17 -21.84 11.37
C VAL A 8 -13.01 -20.38 11.71
N ILE A 9 -14.12 -19.79 12.16
CA ILE A 9 -14.16 -18.52 12.88
C ILE A 9 -13.25 -18.69 14.09
N GLY A 10 -12.03 -18.19 13.97
CA GLY A 10 -11.05 -18.16 15.05
C GLY A 10 -10.85 -16.73 15.50
N THR A 11 -11.57 -16.32 16.53
CA THR A 11 -11.16 -15.25 17.46
C THR A 11 -9.95 -15.74 18.24
N GLY A 12 -8.81 -15.89 17.56
CA GLY A 12 -7.53 -16.27 18.15
C GLY A 12 -6.63 -15.05 18.26
N GLN A 13 -5.96 -14.92 19.39
CA GLN A 13 -4.84 -14.01 19.57
C GLN A 13 -3.69 -14.56 18.72
N TYR A 14 -3.51 -14.02 17.52
CA TYR A 14 -2.42 -14.39 16.61
C TYR A 14 -1.11 -13.77 17.13
N ASP A 15 -0.48 -14.42 18.11
CA ASP A 15 0.97 -14.30 18.23
C ASP A 15 1.60 -15.13 17.08
N GLU A 16 2.53 -14.51 16.36
CA GLU A 16 3.36 -15.01 15.24
C GLU A 16 2.94 -14.60 13.81
N ASP A 17 3.83 -13.83 13.18
CA ASP A 17 4.00 -13.55 11.74
C ASP A 17 2.73 -13.53 10.86
N PHE A 18 2.20 -12.32 10.60
CA PHE A 18 1.11 -12.13 9.64
C PHE A 18 1.62 -11.76 8.25
N VAL A 19 0.86 -12.11 7.23
CA VAL A 19 1.12 -11.71 5.84
C VAL A 19 0.75 -10.24 5.67
N GLU A 20 1.75 -9.37 5.51
CA GLU A 20 1.56 -7.93 5.30
C GLU A 20 1.19 -7.61 3.83
N HIS A 21 1.75 -8.37 2.89
CA HIS A 21 1.57 -8.20 1.46
C HIS A 21 1.27 -9.54 0.80
N LEU A 22 0.20 -9.60 0.00
CA LEU A 22 -0.10 -10.71 -0.89
C LEU A 22 -0.49 -10.14 -2.26
N PHE A 23 0.04 -10.74 -3.32
CA PHE A 23 -0.28 -10.40 -4.69
C PHE A 23 -0.11 -11.65 -5.56
N THR A 24 -0.83 -11.69 -6.68
CA THR A 24 -0.69 -12.73 -7.69
C THR A 24 0.27 -12.22 -8.77
N ALA A 25 1.23 -13.06 -9.14
CA ALA A 25 2.21 -12.75 -10.17
C ALA A 25 2.59 -14.02 -10.95
N SER A 26 3.06 -13.85 -12.18
CA SER A 26 3.77 -14.90 -12.90
C SER A 26 5.17 -15.07 -12.35
N THR A 27 5.73 -16.28 -12.41
CA THR A 27 7.14 -16.54 -12.01
C THR A 27 8.14 -15.69 -12.79
N HIS A 28 7.78 -15.26 -14.00
CA HIS A 28 8.61 -14.43 -14.86
C HIS A 28 8.37 -12.93 -14.68
N ASP A 29 7.44 -12.51 -13.82
CA ASP A 29 7.24 -11.09 -13.50
C ASP A 29 8.41 -10.55 -12.65
N TYR A 30 8.46 -9.23 -12.51
CA TYR A 30 9.40 -8.52 -11.67
C TYR A 30 8.70 -7.97 -10.43
N ILE A 31 9.34 -8.12 -9.26
CA ILE A 31 8.93 -7.46 -8.03
C ILE A 31 9.92 -6.34 -7.74
N MET A 32 9.40 -5.13 -7.62
CA MET A 32 10.15 -3.94 -7.24
C MET A 32 9.92 -3.66 -5.75
N PHE A 33 10.99 -3.65 -4.97
CA PHE A 33 11.00 -3.37 -3.54
C PHE A 33 11.54 -1.97 -3.30
N PHE A 34 10.64 -1.05 -2.97
CA PHE A 34 10.97 0.33 -2.64
C PHE A 34 11.28 0.44 -1.15
N MET A 35 12.48 0.93 -0.83
CA MET A 35 12.93 1.13 0.55
C MET A 35 12.59 2.53 1.05
N ASP A 36 12.47 2.69 2.36
CA ASP A 36 12.12 3.95 3.02
C ASP A 36 13.16 5.07 2.79
N ASN A 37 14.41 4.71 2.51
CA ASN A 37 15.48 5.62 2.10
C ASN A 37 15.47 5.98 0.59
N GLY A 38 14.50 5.48 -0.19
CA GLY A 38 14.34 5.80 -1.61
C GLY A 38 15.12 4.90 -2.58
N ARG A 39 15.80 3.86 -2.08
CA ARG A 39 16.42 2.82 -2.92
C ARG A 39 15.39 1.82 -3.41
N VAL A 40 15.68 1.18 -4.54
CA VAL A 40 14.82 0.20 -5.19
C VAL A 40 15.63 -1.02 -5.56
N TYR A 41 15.12 -2.17 -5.15
CA TYR A 41 15.61 -3.47 -5.55
C TYR A 41 14.59 -4.11 -6.48
N VAL A 42 15.06 -4.87 -7.46
CA VAL A 42 14.19 -5.52 -8.43
C VAL A 42 14.65 -6.95 -8.55
N GLU A 43 13.73 -7.88 -8.33
CA GLU A 43 13.99 -9.31 -8.48
C GLU A 43 12.91 -9.96 -9.35
N LYS A 44 13.28 -11.06 -10.01
CA LYS A 44 12.29 -11.92 -10.65
C LYS A 44 11.52 -12.71 -9.60
N VAL A 45 10.24 -12.97 -9.84
CA VAL A 45 9.41 -13.73 -8.90
C VAL A 45 10.01 -15.12 -8.62
N TYR A 46 10.60 -15.79 -9.62
CA TYR A 46 11.25 -17.09 -9.41
C TYR A 46 12.51 -17.05 -8.53
N GLU A 47 13.12 -15.88 -8.30
CA GLU A 47 14.25 -15.73 -7.36
C GLU A 47 13.77 -15.70 -5.90
N ILE A 48 12.46 -15.50 -5.68
CA ILE A 48 11.86 -15.56 -4.35
C ILE A 48 11.82 -17.03 -3.91
N PRO A 49 12.41 -17.37 -2.75
CA PRO A 49 12.47 -18.75 -2.29
C PRO A 49 11.07 -19.35 -2.13
N GLU A 50 10.82 -20.46 -2.82
CA GLU A 50 9.59 -21.21 -2.67
C GLU A 50 9.44 -21.75 -1.24
N GLY A 51 8.21 -21.72 -0.74
CA GLY A 51 7.86 -22.24 0.56
C GLY A 51 6.46 -22.81 0.55
N SER A 52 6.19 -23.75 1.47
CA SER A 52 4.82 -24.16 1.73
C SER A 52 4.02 -23.00 2.32
N ARG A 53 2.69 -23.03 2.21
CA ARG A 53 1.80 -22.00 2.82
C ARG A 53 1.97 -21.85 4.34
N THR A 54 2.45 -22.90 5.01
CA THR A 54 2.71 -22.91 6.45
C THR A 54 4.16 -22.58 6.81
N SER A 55 5.04 -22.43 5.81
CA SER A 55 6.43 -22.03 6.01
C SER A 55 6.50 -20.54 6.34
N LYS A 56 7.40 -20.17 7.26
CA LYS A 56 7.75 -18.77 7.53
C LYS A 56 8.52 -18.10 6.37
N GLY A 57 8.85 -18.86 5.33
CA GLY A 57 9.61 -18.38 4.19
C GLY A 57 11.08 -18.08 4.54
N ARG A 58 11.68 -17.16 3.80
CA ARG A 58 13.04 -16.66 4.06
C ARG A 58 12.97 -15.17 4.35
N ALA A 59 13.86 -14.70 5.23
CA ALA A 59 14.01 -13.28 5.48
C ALA A 59 14.33 -12.55 4.17
N ILE A 60 13.63 -11.44 3.90
CA ILE A 60 13.81 -10.68 2.66
C ILE A 60 15.23 -10.13 2.49
N SER A 61 15.93 -9.88 3.59
CA SER A 61 17.35 -9.50 3.62
C SER A 61 18.31 -10.57 3.07
N ASN A 62 17.86 -11.82 2.95
CA ASN A 62 18.64 -12.89 2.34
C ASN A 62 18.41 -13.00 0.83
N VAL A 63 17.32 -12.38 0.34
CA VAL A 63 16.97 -12.34 -1.09
C VAL A 63 17.54 -11.08 -1.71
N LEU A 64 17.43 -9.95 -1.01
CA LEU A 64 17.87 -8.63 -1.46
C LEU A 64 19.19 -8.23 -0.80
N GLU A 65 20.13 -7.71 -1.57
CA GLU A 65 21.39 -7.11 -1.08
C GLU A 65 21.14 -5.74 -0.40
N MET A 66 20.30 -5.73 0.63
CA MET A 66 19.85 -4.54 1.35
C MET A 66 20.97 -3.91 2.17
N GLN A 67 20.97 -2.58 2.24
CA GLN A 67 21.83 -1.87 3.17
C GLN A 67 21.30 -2.02 4.60
N LYS A 68 22.19 -1.85 5.58
CA LYS A 68 21.79 -1.88 6.99
C LYS A 68 20.71 -0.82 7.25
N HIS A 69 19.69 -1.21 8.01
CA HIS A 69 18.57 -0.36 8.43
C HIS A 69 17.57 0.07 7.35
N GLU A 70 17.69 -0.43 6.12
CA GLU A 70 16.63 -0.25 5.11
C GLU A 70 15.36 -1.00 5.53
N LYS A 71 14.21 -0.35 5.33
CA LYS A 71 12.90 -0.97 5.49
C LYS A 71 12.11 -0.86 4.20
N ILE A 72 11.34 -1.88 3.87
CA ILE A 72 10.44 -1.84 2.72
C ILE A 72 9.33 -0.84 3.01
N ALA A 73 9.17 0.12 2.11
CA ALA A 73 8.07 1.07 2.09
C ALA A 73 6.95 0.60 1.16
N SER A 74 7.29 -0.06 0.05
CA SER A 74 6.28 -0.54 -0.91
C SER A 74 6.83 -1.65 -1.81
N MET A 75 5.93 -2.52 -2.28
CA MET A 75 6.22 -3.55 -3.25
C MET A 75 5.31 -3.38 -4.46
N ILE A 76 5.89 -3.39 -5.66
CA ILE A 76 5.14 -3.28 -6.93
C ILE A 76 5.54 -4.44 -7.82
N CYS A 77 4.56 -5.24 -8.24
CA CYS A 77 4.78 -6.29 -9.23
C CYS A 77 4.47 -5.76 -10.63
N VAL A 78 5.38 -5.98 -11.58
CA VAL A 78 5.23 -5.58 -12.99
C VAL A 78 5.63 -6.72 -13.91
N LYS A 79 4.92 -6.88 -15.02
CA LYS A 79 5.25 -7.90 -16.04
C LYS A 79 6.50 -7.50 -16.84
N ASP A 80 6.58 -6.23 -17.18
CA ASP A 80 7.65 -5.60 -17.94
C ASP A 80 7.85 -4.14 -17.47
N PHE A 81 8.81 -3.46 -18.08
CA PHE A 81 9.08 -2.05 -17.85
C PHE A 81 8.52 -1.22 -19.01
N SER A 82 7.19 -1.14 -19.13
CA SER A 82 6.52 -0.44 -20.23
C SER A 82 6.63 1.09 -20.14
N GLU A 83 6.67 1.75 -21.31
CA GLU A 83 6.64 3.20 -21.45
C GLU A 83 5.29 3.83 -21.09
N ASP A 84 4.19 3.09 -21.16
CA ASP A 84 2.85 3.59 -20.81
C ASP A 84 2.58 3.58 -19.29
N LYS A 85 3.50 3.05 -18.49
CA LYS A 85 3.37 2.97 -17.04
C LYS A 85 4.31 3.93 -16.33
N HIS A 86 3.82 4.38 -15.18
CA HIS A 86 4.53 5.32 -14.34
C HIS A 86 4.53 4.82 -12.91
N LEU A 87 5.54 5.24 -12.16
CA LEU A 87 5.61 5.08 -10.73
C LEU A 87 5.41 6.44 -10.09
N VAL A 88 4.37 6.55 -9.27
CA VAL A 88 4.17 7.67 -8.38
C VAL A 88 4.65 7.31 -6.99
N LEU A 89 5.69 8.00 -6.54
CA LEU A 89 6.31 7.86 -5.23
C LEU A 89 5.81 8.96 -4.32
N CYS A 90 5.58 8.65 -3.04
CA CYS A 90 5.19 9.63 -2.03
C CYS A 90 5.99 9.47 -0.75
N THR A 91 6.49 10.58 -0.24
CA THR A 91 7.22 10.66 1.02
C THR A 91 6.33 11.08 2.18
N ARG A 92 6.80 10.83 3.40
CA ARG A 92 6.13 11.19 4.65
C ARG A 92 5.87 12.69 4.75
N LYS A 93 6.77 13.54 4.24
CA LYS A 93 6.57 15.00 4.20
C LYS A 93 5.77 15.50 3.00
N GLY A 94 5.11 14.59 2.27
CA GLY A 94 4.22 14.96 1.18
C GLY A 94 4.94 15.46 -0.06
N ILE A 95 6.18 15.02 -0.28
CA ILE A 95 6.81 15.11 -1.60
C ILE A 95 6.28 13.95 -2.44
N VAL A 96 5.95 14.24 -3.70
CA VAL A 96 5.50 13.27 -4.69
C VAL A 96 6.39 13.35 -5.92
N LYS A 97 6.59 12.21 -6.56
CA LYS A 97 7.37 12.14 -7.79
C LYS A 97 6.78 11.12 -8.75
N LYS A 98 6.62 11.53 -10.01
CA LYS A 98 6.29 10.65 -11.13
C LYS A 98 7.57 10.32 -11.90
N THR A 99 7.80 9.05 -12.14
CA THR A 99 8.91 8.54 -12.95
C THR A 99 8.38 7.45 -13.87
N ASN A 100 8.66 7.55 -15.17
CA ASN A 100 8.31 6.50 -16.12
C ASN A 100 8.93 5.16 -15.71
N LEU A 101 8.19 4.06 -15.88
CA LEU A 101 8.61 2.74 -15.42
C LEU A 101 9.89 2.25 -16.14
N THR A 102 10.11 2.64 -17.40
CA THR A 102 11.33 2.30 -18.16
C THR A 102 12.63 2.72 -17.48
N GLU A 103 12.61 3.77 -16.67
CA GLU A 103 13.79 4.24 -15.93
C GLU A 103 14.35 3.17 -14.96
N TYR A 104 13.54 2.17 -14.61
CA TYR A 104 13.89 1.08 -13.71
C TYR A 104 14.27 -0.22 -14.43
N SER A 105 14.24 -0.24 -15.77
CA SER A 105 14.58 -1.44 -16.58
C SER A 105 16.02 -1.90 -16.42
N ASN A 106 16.96 -0.97 -16.27
CA ASN A 106 18.39 -1.23 -16.07
C ASN A 106 18.71 -1.37 -14.57
N PHE A 107 18.08 -2.33 -13.90
CA PHE A 107 18.31 -2.65 -12.49
C PHE A 107 19.55 -3.52 -12.30
N ARG A 108 20.02 -3.63 -11.05
CA ARG A 108 21.19 -4.41 -10.65
C ARG A 108 20.97 -4.98 -9.24
N LYS A 109 21.65 -6.09 -8.91
CA LYS A 109 21.51 -6.80 -7.62
C LYS A 109 21.67 -5.89 -6.39
N GLY A 110 22.71 -5.06 -6.39
CA GLY A 110 22.97 -4.10 -5.32
C GLY A 110 22.02 -2.90 -5.27
N GLY A 111 20.87 -2.95 -5.93
CA GLY A 111 19.84 -1.90 -5.95
C GLY A 111 20.23 -0.62 -6.71
N ILE A 112 19.21 0.17 -7.02
CA ILE A 112 19.32 1.47 -7.69
C ILE A 112 18.65 2.56 -6.85
N ILE A 113 19.01 3.83 -7.08
CA ILE A 113 18.27 4.95 -6.50
C ILE A 113 16.93 5.03 -7.24
N GLY A 114 15.81 5.03 -6.51
CA GLY A 114 14.48 5.28 -7.05
C GLY A 114 14.04 6.72 -6.85
N ILE A 115 14.45 7.38 -5.77
CA ILE A 115 14.17 8.79 -5.44
C ILE A 115 15.24 9.31 -4.46
N ASN A 116 15.58 10.60 -4.55
CA ASN A 116 16.39 11.24 -3.52
C ASN A 116 15.48 11.66 -2.35
N ILE A 117 15.76 11.12 -1.17
CA ILE A 117 15.04 11.40 0.07
C ILE A 117 15.85 12.39 0.92
N ASP A 118 15.19 13.38 1.50
CA ASP A 118 15.83 14.31 2.45
C ASP A 118 16.11 13.58 3.79
N ASP A 119 17.14 13.98 4.53
CA ASP A 119 17.62 13.28 5.74
C ASP A 119 16.54 13.03 6.81
N ASP A 120 15.53 13.90 6.89
CA ASP A 120 14.45 13.84 7.87
C ASP A 120 13.09 13.44 7.25
N ASP A 121 13.12 12.89 6.04
CA ASP A 121 11.96 12.35 5.33
C ASP A 121 12.14 10.84 5.06
N LYS A 122 11.05 10.19 4.64
CA LYS A 122 11.04 8.78 4.26
C LYS A 122 10.07 8.55 3.13
N LEU A 123 10.42 7.66 2.20
CA LEU A 123 9.45 7.10 1.28
C LEU A 123 8.43 6.28 2.08
N ILE A 124 7.14 6.46 1.79
CA ILE A 124 6.07 5.71 2.46
C ILE A 124 5.23 4.88 1.48
N VAL A 125 5.17 5.28 0.21
CA VAL A 125 4.32 4.63 -0.79
C VAL A 125 4.96 4.75 -2.17
N ALA A 126 4.86 3.67 -2.93
CA ALA A 126 4.90 3.67 -4.39
C ALA A 126 3.56 3.18 -4.94
N ARG A 127 3.12 3.73 -6.07
CA ARG A 127 1.95 3.24 -6.82
C ARG A 127 2.30 3.19 -8.31
N LEU A 128 1.84 2.13 -8.97
CA LEU A 128 1.88 2.00 -10.42
C LEU A 128 0.67 2.72 -11.01
N THR A 129 0.89 3.54 -12.03
CA THR A 129 -0.13 4.39 -12.66
C THR A 129 0.00 4.35 -14.19
N LYS A 130 -1.01 4.88 -14.87
CA LYS A 130 -1.11 4.97 -16.33
C LYS A 130 -0.69 6.33 -16.90
N GLY A 131 -0.40 7.32 -16.06
CA GLY A 131 0.05 8.64 -16.47
C GLY A 131 -1.05 9.71 -16.48
N ASP A 132 -2.32 9.29 -16.51
CA ASP A 132 -3.52 10.12 -16.51
C ASP A 132 -4.46 9.84 -15.33
N ASP A 133 -4.01 9.04 -14.36
CA ASP A 133 -4.80 8.69 -13.19
C ASP A 133 -5.02 9.91 -12.28
N GLU A 134 -5.89 9.75 -11.29
CA GLU A 134 -6.02 10.69 -10.19
C GLU A 134 -5.44 10.10 -8.91
N LEU A 135 -4.84 10.97 -8.10
CA LEU A 135 -4.14 10.59 -6.88
C LEU A 135 -4.81 11.25 -5.69
N VAL A 136 -5.00 10.49 -4.61
CA VAL A 136 -5.38 11.05 -3.31
C VAL A 136 -4.27 10.82 -2.29
N LEU A 137 -3.91 11.86 -1.55
CA LEU A 137 -3.06 11.72 -0.36
C LEU A 137 -3.93 11.92 0.88
N VAL A 138 -3.64 11.16 1.94
CA VAL A 138 -4.29 11.30 3.25
C VAL A 138 -3.22 11.51 4.32
N THR A 139 -3.44 12.49 5.20
CA THR A 139 -2.50 12.85 6.26
C THR A 139 -2.90 12.27 7.62
N HIS A 140 -1.93 12.25 8.53
CA HIS A 140 -2.06 11.80 9.90
C HIS A 140 -3.11 12.60 10.68
N LYS A 141 -3.24 13.90 10.43
CA LYS A 141 -4.29 14.75 11.04
C LYS A 141 -5.62 14.74 10.29
N GLY A 142 -5.82 13.82 9.34
CA GLY A 142 -7.10 13.64 8.66
C GLY A 142 -7.39 14.67 7.57
N MET A 143 -6.35 15.25 6.96
CA MET A 143 -6.48 16.04 5.74
C MET A 143 -6.31 15.16 4.51
N SER A 144 -6.86 15.57 3.37
CA SER A 144 -6.59 14.94 2.08
C SER A 144 -6.52 15.93 0.93
N ILE A 145 -5.75 15.58 -0.09
CA ILE A 145 -5.74 16.28 -1.36
C ILE A 145 -5.91 15.27 -2.49
N ARG A 146 -6.81 15.56 -3.43
CA ARG A 146 -7.00 14.80 -4.66
C ARG A 146 -6.61 15.67 -5.83
N PHE A 147 -5.70 15.20 -6.69
CA PHE A 147 -5.23 15.94 -7.86
C PHE A 147 -4.95 14.96 -9.01
N LYS A 148 -4.86 15.49 -10.23
CA LYS A 148 -4.57 14.68 -11.43
C LYS A 148 -3.09 14.36 -11.50
N GLU A 149 -2.74 13.14 -11.86
CA GLU A 149 -1.34 12.73 -12.08
C GLU A 149 -0.64 13.63 -13.12
N THR A 150 -1.39 14.18 -14.08
CA THR A 150 -0.88 15.11 -15.10
C THR A 150 -0.34 16.44 -14.52
N ASP A 151 -0.63 16.77 -13.26
CA ASP A 151 0.04 17.87 -12.52
C ASP A 151 1.51 17.54 -12.18
N LEU A 152 1.94 16.29 -12.42
CA LEU A 152 3.31 15.80 -12.28
C LEU A 152 3.90 15.58 -13.67
N ARG A 153 5.03 16.25 -13.93
CA ARG A 153 5.90 15.88 -15.05
C ARG A 153 6.71 14.63 -14.70
N ASP A 154 7.07 13.87 -15.73
CA ASP A 154 8.05 12.81 -15.60
C ASP A 154 9.42 13.36 -15.22
N GLN A 155 10.03 12.68 -14.26
CA GLN A 155 11.35 13.00 -13.75
C GLN A 155 12.16 11.71 -13.65
N GLY A 156 13.47 11.81 -13.93
CA GLY A 156 14.40 10.71 -13.72
C GLY A 156 14.48 10.28 -12.26
N ARG A 157 15.05 9.10 -12.03
CA ARG A 157 15.11 8.48 -10.69
C ARG A 157 15.85 9.33 -9.65
N VAL A 158 16.99 9.91 -10.00
CA VAL A 158 17.89 10.63 -9.09
C VAL A 158 17.46 12.09 -8.91
N THR A 159 16.18 12.28 -8.57
CA THR A 159 15.57 13.59 -8.30
C THR A 159 14.70 13.51 -7.06
N ARG A 160 14.46 14.67 -6.44
CA ARG A 160 13.71 14.80 -5.18
C ARG A 160 12.19 14.69 -5.36
N GLY A 161 11.66 15.14 -6.50
CA GLY A 161 10.22 15.30 -6.70
C GLY A 161 9.70 16.69 -6.31
N VAL A 162 8.38 16.82 -6.24
CA VAL A 162 7.66 18.09 -6.03
C VAL A 162 6.64 17.96 -4.91
N LYS A 163 6.17 19.08 -4.35
CA LYS A 163 5.21 19.07 -3.23
C LYS A 163 3.85 18.50 -3.66
N GLY A 164 3.39 17.40 -3.08
CA GLY A 164 2.05 16.83 -3.31
C GLY A 164 0.96 17.52 -2.48
N ILE A 165 1.26 17.79 -1.21
CA ILE A 165 0.35 18.45 -0.26
C ILE A 165 1.12 19.45 0.62
N THR A 166 0.49 20.55 0.99
CA THR A 166 1.01 21.45 2.03
C THR A 166 0.54 20.96 3.40
N LEU A 167 1.49 20.44 4.18
CA LEU A 167 1.28 19.97 5.55
C LEU A 167 1.33 21.15 6.54
N LYS A 168 0.59 21.05 7.65
CA LYS A 168 0.55 22.07 8.71
C LYS A 168 1.15 21.55 10.01
N GLY A 169 2.12 22.27 10.56
CA GLY A 169 2.83 21.86 11.78
C GLY A 169 3.57 20.54 11.58
N ASP A 170 3.37 19.60 12.48
CA ASP A 170 3.94 18.25 12.50
C ASP A 170 3.08 17.19 11.77
N ASP A 171 2.11 17.61 10.96
CA ASP A 171 1.32 16.67 10.14
C ASP A 171 2.21 15.97 9.11
N VAL A 172 1.84 14.74 8.75
CA VAL A 172 2.59 13.88 7.82
C VAL A 172 1.64 13.08 6.95
N VAL A 173 2.07 12.69 5.76
CA VAL A 173 1.30 11.80 4.89
C VAL A 173 1.31 10.38 5.46
N LYS A 174 0.16 9.72 5.41
CA LYS A 174 -0.05 8.33 5.83
C LYS A 174 -0.40 7.39 4.68
N ALA A 175 -0.96 7.93 3.60
CA ALA A 175 -1.29 7.14 2.42
C ALA A 175 -1.25 8.00 1.16
N LEU A 176 -0.91 7.35 0.05
CA LEU A 176 -1.22 7.81 -1.31
C LEU A 176 -1.94 6.66 -2.01
N GLU A 177 -3.09 6.95 -2.61
CA GLU A 177 -3.86 5.98 -3.38
C GLU A 177 -4.18 6.52 -4.78
N VAL A 178 -4.26 5.59 -5.73
CA VAL A 178 -4.80 5.84 -7.06
C VAL A 178 -6.31 5.77 -6.95
N VAL A 179 -6.99 6.81 -7.44
CA VAL A 179 -8.44 6.90 -7.40
C VAL A 179 -9.05 5.86 -8.34
N ASP A 180 -9.86 4.98 -7.78
CA ASP A 180 -10.74 4.08 -8.53
C ASP A 180 -12.18 4.51 -8.22
N HIS A 181 -12.89 5.03 -9.23
CA HIS A 181 -14.27 5.50 -9.07
C HIS A 181 -15.28 4.39 -8.77
N GLN A 182 -14.90 3.11 -8.94
CA GLN A 182 -15.69 1.96 -8.52
C GLN A 182 -15.38 1.52 -7.09
N ALA A 183 -14.34 2.08 -6.48
CA ALA A 183 -13.94 1.81 -5.11
C ALA A 183 -14.34 2.96 -4.17
N THR A 184 -14.04 2.76 -2.89
CA THR A 184 -14.20 3.78 -1.86
C THR A 184 -12.89 3.97 -1.11
N LEU A 185 -12.66 5.17 -0.58
CA LEU A 185 -11.52 5.43 0.28
C LEU A 185 -11.89 5.07 1.72
N LEU A 186 -11.27 4.03 2.25
CA LEU A 186 -11.31 3.67 3.65
C LEU A 186 -10.29 4.47 4.44
N ILE A 187 -10.68 5.03 5.57
CA ILE A 187 -9.78 5.72 6.51
C ILE A 187 -10.01 5.13 7.91
N ALA A 188 -8.93 4.73 8.58
CA ALA A 188 -8.94 4.25 9.95
C ALA A 188 -8.04 5.09 10.87
N GLY A 189 -8.52 5.36 12.07
CA GLY A 189 -7.81 6.11 13.11
C GLY A 189 -7.22 5.22 14.21
N ASP A 190 -6.27 5.76 14.97
CA ASP A 190 -5.56 5.06 16.05
C ASP A 190 -6.47 4.69 17.24
N ASN A 191 -7.67 5.26 17.30
CA ASN A 191 -8.74 4.92 18.25
C ASN A 191 -9.64 3.76 17.80
N GLY A 192 -9.33 3.07 16.70
CA GLY A 192 -10.10 1.94 16.19
C GLY A 192 -11.40 2.33 15.47
N MET A 193 -11.60 3.62 15.20
CA MET A 193 -12.71 4.12 14.38
C MET A 193 -12.31 4.19 12.92
N GLY A 194 -13.25 3.99 12.01
CA GLY A 194 -13.02 4.17 10.58
C GLY A 194 -14.29 4.18 9.76
N LYS A 195 -14.13 4.48 8.48
CA LYS A 195 -15.23 4.61 7.52
C LYS A 195 -14.75 4.48 6.10
N ARG A 196 -15.69 4.24 5.20
CA ARG A 196 -15.52 4.39 3.76
C ARG A 196 -16.21 5.67 3.30
N SER A 197 -15.63 6.34 2.33
CA SER A 197 -16.27 7.47 1.64
C SER A 197 -16.02 7.32 0.14
N SER A 198 -17.02 7.61 -0.68
CA SER A 198 -16.85 7.66 -2.14
C SER A 198 -15.76 8.67 -2.50
N TYR A 199 -14.99 8.40 -3.55
CA TYR A 199 -14.01 9.35 -4.08
C TYR A 199 -14.64 10.68 -4.50
N GLU A 200 -15.93 10.68 -4.89
CA GLU A 200 -16.67 11.90 -5.27
C GLU A 200 -16.83 12.91 -4.13
N GLU A 201 -16.73 12.49 -2.87
CA GLU A 201 -16.69 13.40 -1.72
C GLU A 201 -15.41 14.24 -1.68
N TYR A 202 -14.35 13.76 -2.31
CA TYR A 202 -13.03 14.38 -2.36
C TYR A 202 -12.89 15.16 -3.66
N ARG A 203 -13.24 16.44 -3.61
CA ARG A 203 -13.12 17.34 -4.76
C ARG A 203 -11.69 17.40 -5.28
N LEU A 204 -11.55 17.44 -6.61
CA LEU A 204 -10.29 17.75 -7.28
C LEU A 204 -9.77 19.13 -6.88
N GLN A 205 -8.46 19.21 -6.70
CA GLN A 205 -7.70 20.39 -6.32
C GLN A 205 -6.38 20.42 -7.10
N SER A 206 -5.76 21.59 -7.19
CA SER A 206 -4.39 21.68 -7.70
C SER A 206 -3.41 21.04 -6.72
N ARG A 207 -2.45 20.26 -7.26
CA ARG A 207 -1.35 19.69 -6.48
C ARG A 207 -0.65 20.74 -5.61
N GLY A 208 -0.28 20.35 -4.39
CA GLY A 208 0.47 21.19 -3.45
C GLY A 208 -0.40 22.09 -2.56
N GLY A 209 -1.73 22.07 -2.73
CA GLY A 209 -2.67 22.75 -1.85
C GLY A 209 -2.68 22.18 -0.41
N SER A 210 -3.40 22.85 0.49
CA SER A 210 -3.58 22.38 1.88
C SER A 210 -4.59 21.23 2.04
N GLY A 211 -5.29 20.88 0.96
CA GLY A 211 -6.30 19.83 0.98
C GLY A 211 -7.60 20.23 1.71
N VAL A 212 -8.42 19.23 1.97
CA VAL A 212 -9.71 19.31 2.68
C VAL A 212 -9.77 18.25 3.78
N ILE A 213 -10.72 18.39 4.71
CA ILE A 213 -10.92 17.38 5.76
C ILE A 213 -11.37 16.05 5.13
N ALA A 214 -10.63 14.98 5.40
CA ALA A 214 -10.90 13.61 4.96
C ALA A 214 -11.69 12.80 6.01
N THR A 215 -11.49 13.12 7.28
CA THR A 215 -12.20 12.53 8.43
C THR A 215 -12.27 13.53 9.58
N LYS A 216 -13.42 13.63 10.25
CA LYS A 216 -13.56 14.45 11.46
C LYS A 216 -13.26 13.57 12.66
N THR A 217 -12.06 13.64 13.19
CA THR A 217 -11.63 12.81 14.30
C THR A 217 -10.84 13.62 15.32
N GLN A 218 -10.96 13.25 16.59
CA GLN A 218 -10.07 13.71 17.66
C GLN A 218 -8.82 12.82 17.79
N ALA A 219 -8.78 11.74 17.02
CA ALA A 219 -7.71 10.76 16.96
C ALA A 219 -6.84 11.02 15.72
N PHE A 220 -5.77 10.26 15.54
CA PHE A 220 -4.95 10.39 14.34
C PHE A 220 -5.26 9.30 13.32
N VAL A 221 -5.13 9.61 12.03
CA VAL A 221 -5.19 8.62 10.97
C VAL A 221 -3.98 7.68 11.08
N THR A 222 -4.28 6.39 11.12
CA THR A 222 -3.31 5.30 11.11
C THR A 222 -3.03 4.85 9.68
N GLY A 223 -4.07 4.75 8.85
CA GLY A 223 -3.94 4.38 7.45
C GLY A 223 -5.18 4.70 6.64
N ALA A 224 -5.01 4.69 5.32
CA ALA A 224 -6.10 4.77 4.35
C ALA A 224 -5.83 3.83 3.19
N LEU A 225 -6.88 3.21 2.65
CA LEU A 225 -6.80 2.21 1.59
C LEU A 225 -7.93 2.44 0.59
N SER A 226 -7.64 2.25 -0.71
CA SER A 226 -8.68 2.13 -1.73
C SER A 226 -9.26 0.71 -1.66
N VAL A 227 -10.56 0.59 -1.41
CA VAL A 227 -11.21 -0.71 -1.16
C VAL A 227 -12.54 -0.86 -1.89
N ARG A 228 -12.82 -2.09 -2.32
CA ARG A 228 -14.09 -2.53 -2.90
C ARG A 228 -14.91 -3.29 -1.87
N GLU A 229 -16.17 -3.62 -2.18
CA GLU A 229 -17.07 -4.22 -1.18
C GLU A 229 -16.68 -5.66 -0.81
N GLU A 230 -16.15 -6.38 -1.80
CA GLU A 230 -15.65 -7.75 -1.72
C GLU A 230 -14.32 -7.90 -0.98
N ASP A 231 -13.60 -6.80 -0.78
CA ASP A 231 -12.33 -6.80 -0.08
C ASP A 231 -12.52 -7.14 1.41
N GLU A 232 -11.44 -7.57 2.05
CA GLU A 232 -11.36 -7.68 3.50
C GLU A 232 -10.14 -6.94 4.05
N LEU A 233 -10.15 -6.66 5.35
CA LEU A 233 -9.12 -5.89 6.04
C LEU A 233 -8.51 -6.68 7.16
N MET A 234 -7.20 -6.55 7.32
CA MET A 234 -6.51 -6.83 8.58
C MET A 234 -6.28 -5.53 9.34
N LEU A 235 -6.62 -5.55 10.63
CA LEU A 235 -6.39 -4.46 11.58
C LEU A 235 -5.34 -4.90 12.58
N PHE A 236 -4.31 -4.09 12.80
CA PHE A 236 -3.21 -4.39 13.71
C PHE A 236 -3.19 -3.43 14.88
N THR A 237 -3.14 -3.96 16.10
CA THR A 237 -3.06 -3.16 17.33
C THR A 237 -1.65 -3.12 17.89
N HIS A 238 -1.35 -2.10 18.72
CA HIS A 238 -0.07 -1.98 19.40
C HIS A 238 0.18 -3.16 20.35
N SER A 239 -0.87 -3.73 20.94
CA SER A 239 -0.79 -4.91 21.80
C SER A 239 -0.55 -6.23 21.06
N GLY A 240 -0.42 -6.21 19.73
CA GLY A 240 -0.14 -7.40 18.91
C GLY A 240 -1.38 -8.12 18.39
N GLN A 241 -2.60 -7.66 18.72
CA GLN A 241 -3.81 -8.27 18.15
C GLN A 241 -3.94 -7.93 16.66
N ALA A 242 -4.26 -8.95 15.86
CA ALA A 242 -4.62 -8.85 14.46
C ALA A 242 -6.08 -9.28 14.26
N VAL A 243 -6.92 -8.42 13.68
CA VAL A 243 -8.35 -8.68 13.49
C VAL A 243 -8.72 -8.55 12.01
N ARG A 244 -9.33 -9.60 11.46
CA ARG A 244 -9.87 -9.62 10.09
C ARG A 244 -11.33 -9.16 10.09
N ILE A 245 -11.67 -8.18 9.25
CA ILE A 245 -13.06 -7.73 9.05
C ILE A 245 -13.38 -7.59 7.55
N PRO A 246 -14.60 -7.92 7.11
CA PRO A 246 -15.00 -7.70 5.73
C PRO A 246 -15.27 -6.21 5.47
N VAL A 247 -14.89 -5.71 4.29
CA VAL A 247 -15.04 -4.29 3.96
C VAL A 247 -16.50 -3.86 3.88
N LYS A 248 -17.39 -4.73 3.41
CA LYS A 248 -18.84 -4.47 3.33
C LYS A 248 -19.46 -4.03 4.66
N ASP A 249 -18.92 -4.48 5.80
CA ASP A 249 -19.42 -4.13 7.13
C ASP A 249 -18.93 -2.74 7.58
N VAL A 250 -17.92 -2.18 6.91
CA VAL A 250 -17.45 -0.81 7.16
C VAL A 250 -18.40 0.18 6.50
N ARG A 251 -18.96 1.09 7.28
CA ARG A 251 -20.00 2.02 6.81
C ARG A 251 -19.46 2.99 5.76
N VAL A 252 -20.20 3.14 4.65
CA VAL A 252 -20.00 4.22 3.66
C VAL A 252 -20.75 5.47 4.13
N ILE A 253 -20.02 6.53 4.43
CA ILE A 253 -20.57 7.83 4.88
C ILE A 253 -19.68 8.98 4.43
N GLY A 254 -20.22 10.21 4.48
CA GLY A 254 -19.54 11.42 4.03
C GLY A 254 -18.19 11.69 4.73
N ARG A 255 -17.33 12.47 4.06
CA ARG A 255 -15.93 12.63 4.49
C ARG A 255 -15.77 13.32 5.86
N THR A 256 -16.64 14.25 6.21
CA THR A 256 -16.54 15.07 7.44
C THR A 256 -17.14 14.42 8.70
N THR A 257 -17.31 13.09 8.68
CA THR A 257 -17.81 12.29 9.81
C THR A 257 -16.66 11.59 10.56
N GLN A 258 -16.93 11.07 11.76
CA GLN A 258 -15.94 10.33 12.56
C GLN A 258 -15.80 8.86 12.14
N GLY A 259 -16.84 8.28 11.52
CA GLY A 259 -16.89 6.86 11.22
C GLY A 259 -17.56 6.02 12.29
N VAL A 260 -17.42 4.71 12.15
CA VAL A 260 -17.94 3.68 13.05
C VAL A 260 -16.77 2.92 13.67
N ARG A 261 -17.03 2.15 14.71
CA ARG A 261 -16.00 1.33 15.34
C ARG A 261 -15.65 0.15 14.44
N LEU A 262 -14.38 0.00 14.08
CA LEU A 262 -13.85 -1.15 13.33
C LEU A 262 -13.39 -2.26 14.27
N ILE A 263 -12.81 -1.88 15.41
CA ILE A 263 -12.25 -2.80 16.40
C ILE A 263 -12.52 -2.28 17.82
N ASN A 264 -12.81 -3.19 18.76
CA ASN A 264 -12.84 -2.87 20.18
C ASN A 264 -11.43 -2.91 20.74
N LEU A 265 -10.84 -1.75 21.03
CA LEU A 265 -9.52 -1.65 21.64
C LEU A 265 -9.58 -1.81 23.15
N ALA A 266 -8.60 -2.51 23.71
CA ALA A 266 -8.39 -2.54 25.16
C ALA A 266 -8.01 -1.14 25.67
N LYS A 267 -8.17 -0.91 26.98
CA LYS A 267 -7.84 0.39 27.60
C LYS A 267 -6.36 0.70 27.40
N GLY A 268 -6.06 1.79 26.70
CA GLY A 268 -4.70 2.24 26.41
C GLY A 268 -4.07 1.64 25.15
N ASP A 269 -4.75 0.72 24.48
CA ASP A 269 -4.31 0.15 23.20
C ASP A 269 -4.68 1.07 22.03
N LYS A 270 -4.01 0.87 20.89
CA LYS A 270 -4.16 1.69 19.68
C LYS A 270 -4.10 0.84 18.43
N LEU A 271 -4.83 1.26 17.40
CA LEU A 271 -4.66 0.73 16.04
C LEU A 271 -3.37 1.31 15.44
N VAL A 272 -2.43 0.45 15.05
CA VAL A 272 -1.12 0.83 14.49
C VAL A 272 -0.99 0.59 13.00
N GLY A 273 -1.84 -0.25 12.40
CA GLY A 273 -1.82 -0.52 10.97
C GLY A 273 -3.14 -1.09 10.45
N ILE A 274 -3.35 -0.92 9.15
CA ILE A 274 -4.40 -1.59 8.38
C ILE A 274 -3.79 -2.12 7.09
N SER A 275 -4.25 -3.28 6.62
CA SER A 275 -3.87 -3.82 5.31
C SER A 275 -5.09 -4.47 4.66
N ARG A 276 -5.13 -4.50 3.33
CA ARG A 276 -6.15 -5.25 2.59
C ARG A 276 -5.72 -6.72 2.52
N VAL A 277 -6.64 -7.61 2.86
CA VAL A 277 -6.48 -9.05 2.61
C VAL A 277 -6.71 -9.29 1.13
N VAL A 278 -5.78 -9.96 0.49
CA VAL A 278 -6.01 -10.55 -0.83
C VAL A 278 -6.36 -12.00 -0.58
N GLU A 279 -7.54 -12.45 -0.99
CA GLU A 279 -7.82 -13.88 -1.06
C GLU A 279 -7.24 -14.42 -2.38
N PRO A 280 -6.61 -15.60 -2.38
CA PRO A 280 -6.20 -16.21 -3.64
C PRO A 280 -7.45 -16.56 -4.46
N ASP A 281 -7.53 -16.06 -5.70
CA ASP A 281 -8.53 -16.53 -6.67
C ASP A 281 -8.33 -18.03 -6.89
N GLU A 282 -9.34 -18.84 -6.56
CA GLU A 282 -9.30 -20.31 -6.73
C GLU A 282 -9.48 -20.74 -8.22
N GLU A 283 -9.60 -19.81 -9.16
CA GLU A 283 -9.95 -20.05 -10.57
C GLU A 283 -8.82 -19.74 -11.57
N ALA A 284 -7.59 -20.18 -11.32
CA ALA A 284 -6.61 -20.36 -12.40
C ALA A 284 -6.76 -21.78 -12.99
N PRO A 285 -7.01 -21.97 -14.30
CA PRO A 285 -7.08 -23.29 -14.89
C PRO A 285 -5.73 -23.98 -14.72
N GLY A 286 -5.72 -25.09 -13.99
CA GLY A 286 -4.54 -25.93 -13.82
C GLY A 286 -4.07 -26.45 -15.17
N ILE A 287 -2.85 -26.08 -15.56
CA ILE A 287 -2.16 -26.75 -16.64
C ILE A 287 -1.80 -28.14 -16.11
N GLU A 288 -2.45 -29.18 -16.67
CA GLU A 288 -2.00 -30.56 -16.53
C GLU A 288 -0.60 -30.68 -17.14
N VAL A 289 0.40 -30.85 -16.29
CA VAL A 289 1.73 -31.25 -16.74
C VAL A 289 1.68 -32.77 -16.93
N VAL A 290 1.48 -33.20 -18.17
CA VAL A 290 1.66 -34.60 -18.56
C VAL A 290 3.16 -34.86 -18.57
N ALA A 291 3.64 -35.57 -17.56
CA ALA A 291 5.00 -36.08 -17.55
C ALA A 291 5.04 -37.33 -18.45
N GLU A 292 5.68 -37.22 -19.62
CA GLU A 292 6.16 -38.41 -20.32
C GLU A 292 7.66 -38.58 -20.08
N ALA A 293 7.99 -39.75 -19.54
CA ALA A 293 9.34 -40.21 -19.28
C ALA A 293 9.90 -40.90 -20.53
N ASN A 294 11.08 -40.47 -20.97
CA ASN A 294 12.27 -41.28 -21.25
C ASN A 294 13.44 -40.38 -21.67
#